data_AF-A0A4S2F9M1-F1
#
_entry.id   AF-A0A4S2F9M1-F1
#
_cell.length_a   1.000
_cell.length_b   1.000
_cell.length_c   1.000
_cell.angle_alpha   90.00
_cell.angle_beta   90.00
_cell.angle_gamma   90.00
#
_symmetry.space_group_name_H-M   'P 1'
#
loop_
_entity.id
_entity.type
_entity.pdbx_description
1 polymer ?
#
loop_
_entity_poly.entity_id
_entity_poly.type
_entity_poly.pdbx_seq_one_letter_code
_entity_poly.pdbx_strand_id
1 'polypeptide(L)'
;MISQLSKSLTSSLCRNKNYLNEFDNLIIYYDRGQSQVTKILCSVFSTVFPDKTIKFKEKVSPENYKLFQAADVVYTFELIARKIEQNKMSNSEKRFFKSNRDFKKNYFRVVKSKKI
;
A
#
# COMPACT_ATOMS: atom_id res chain seq x y z
N MET A 1 -24.28 11.77 4.38
CA MET A 1 -23.01 11.23 3.85
C MET A 1 -21.87 11.30 4.86
N ILE A 2 -21.45 12.48 5.33
CA ILE A 2 -20.35 12.65 6.32
C ILE A 2 -20.63 11.94 7.66
N SER A 3 -21.85 12.08 8.19
CA SER A 3 -22.26 11.43 9.44
C SER A 3 -22.26 9.90 9.34
N GLN A 4 -22.62 9.36 8.18
CA GLN A 4 -22.60 7.92 7.92
C GLN A 4 -21.17 7.38 7.85
N LEU A 5 -20.24 8.12 7.21
CA LEU A 5 -18.82 7.74 7.17
C LEU A 5 -18.22 7.70 8.57
N SER A 6 -18.44 8.75 9.37
CA SER A 6 -17.97 8.79 10.76
C SER A 6 -18.53 7.62 11.58
N LYS A 7 -19.84 7.38 11.51
CA LYS A 7 -20.49 6.27 12.23
C LYS A 7 -19.95 4.90 11.79
N SER A 8 -19.80 4.68 10.49
CA SER A 8 -19.27 3.42 9.94
C SER A 8 -17.81 3.17 10.36
N LEU A 9 -16.98 4.22 10.31
CA LEU A 9 -15.60 4.16 10.75
C LEU A 9 -15.50 3.84 12.25
N THR A 10 -16.25 4.56 13.09
CA THR A 10 -16.28 4.31 14.54
C THR A 10 -16.68 2.88 14.85
N SER A 11 -17.75 2.35 14.24
CA SER A 11 -18.17 0.97 14.42
C SER A 11 -17.07 -0.03 14.04
N SER A 12 -16.38 0.22 12.93
CA SER A 12 -15.30 -0.65 12.45
C SER A 12 -14.09 -0.65 13.38
N LEU A 13 -13.71 0.51 13.92
CA LEU A 13 -12.61 0.62 14.90
C LEU A 13 -12.98 -0.02 16.23
N CYS A 14 -14.20 0.20 16.74
CA CYS A 14 -14.68 -0.43 17.97
C CYS A 14 -14.68 -1.95 17.87
N ARG A 15 -15.07 -2.51 16.71
CA ARG A 15 -15.03 -3.97 16.47
C ARG A 15 -13.62 -4.56 16.56
N ASN A 16 -12.60 -3.78 16.19
CA ASN A 16 -11.20 -4.20 16.20
C ASN A 16 -10.39 -3.59 17.36
N LYS A 17 -11.08 -3.02 18.36
CA LYS A 17 -10.45 -2.19 19.40
C LYS A 17 -9.41 -2.97 20.23
N ASN A 18 -9.71 -4.22 20.56
CA ASN A 18 -8.81 -5.06 21.35
C ASN A 18 -7.45 -5.24 20.65
N TYR A 19 -7.47 -5.65 19.38
CA TYR A 19 -6.27 -5.81 18.56
C TYR A 19 -5.52 -4.48 18.41
N LEU A 20 -6.21 -3.39 18.07
CA LEU A 20 -5.58 -2.09 17.89
C LEU A 20 -4.98 -1.52 19.18
N ASN A 21 -5.50 -1.90 20.34
CA ASN A 21 -4.98 -1.50 21.65
C ASN A 21 -3.66 -2.18 22.01
N GLU A 22 -3.28 -3.28 21.36
CA GLU A 22 -1.98 -3.94 21.56
C GLU A 22 -0.80 -3.08 21.05
N PHE A 23 -1.07 -2.04 20.25
CA PHE A 23 -0.05 -1.15 19.69
C PHE A 23 -0.02 0.20 20.42
N ASP A 24 1.16 0.76 20.63
CA ASP A 24 1.33 2.10 21.21
C ASP A 24 1.08 3.23 20.19
N ASN A 25 1.36 2.93 18.93
CA ASN A 25 1.28 3.88 17.82
C ASN A 25 0.31 3.38 16.76
N LEU A 26 -0.64 4.23 16.38
CA LEU A 26 -1.55 3.98 15.26
C LEU A 26 -1.13 4.89 14.09
N ILE A 27 -0.72 4.27 12.99
CA ILE A 27 -0.26 4.98 11.79
C ILE A 27 -1.37 4.95 10.74
N ILE A 28 -1.87 6.13 10.37
CA ILE A 28 -2.93 6.30 9.37
C ILE A 28 -2.28 6.64 8.03
N TYR A 29 -2.43 5.74 7.06
CA TYR A 29 -2.03 5.95 5.68
C TYR A 29 -3.17 6.62 4.91
N TYR A 30 -3.13 7.94 4.82
CA TYR A 30 -4.10 8.73 4.08
C TYR A 30 -3.42 9.90 3.38
N ASP A 31 -3.69 10.06 2.09
CA ASP A 31 -3.05 11.03 1.19
C ASP A 31 -3.55 12.47 1.34
N ARG A 32 -4.50 12.69 2.26
CA ARG A 32 -5.20 13.98 2.46
C ARG A 32 -5.97 14.46 1.23
N GLY A 33 -6.37 13.56 0.33
CA GLY A 33 -7.09 13.91 -0.89
C GLY A 33 -8.37 14.72 -0.66
N GLN A 34 -9.00 14.58 0.52
CA GLN A 34 -10.15 15.39 0.94
C GLN A 34 -9.99 15.88 2.39
N SER A 35 -9.99 17.20 2.57
CA SER A 35 -9.81 17.83 3.89
C SER A 35 -10.88 17.42 4.91
N GLN A 36 -12.11 17.18 4.46
CA GLN A 36 -13.20 16.71 5.32
C GLN A 36 -12.95 15.30 5.86
N VAL A 37 -12.43 14.38 5.02
CA VAL A 37 -12.09 13.02 5.43
C VAL A 37 -10.94 13.05 6.44
N THR A 38 -9.93 13.89 6.23
CA THR A 38 -8.86 14.10 7.21
C THR A 38 -9.42 14.48 8.58
N LYS A 39 -10.38 15.42 8.65
CA LYS A 39 -11.00 15.84 9.91
C LYS A 39 -11.77 14.70 10.59
N ILE A 40 -12.50 13.91 9.82
CA ILE A 40 -13.23 12.73 10.33
C ILE A 40 -12.25 11.71 10.89
N LEU A 41 -11.19 11.39 10.16
CA LEU A 41 -10.15 10.46 10.63
C LEU A 41 -9.52 10.95 11.94
N CYS A 42 -9.09 12.22 12.00
CA CYS A 42 -8.54 12.79 13.23
C CYS A 42 -9.53 12.65 14.40
N SER A 43 -10.77 13.12 14.20
CA SER A 43 -11.78 13.13 15.27
C SER A 43 -12.13 11.73 15.76
N VAL A 44 -12.39 10.79 14.85
CA VAL A 44 -12.81 9.44 15.20
C VAL A 44 -11.69 8.68 15.89
N PHE A 45 -10.45 8.72 15.36
CA PHE A 45 -9.34 8.00 15.99
C PHE A 45 -9.01 8.57 17.37
N SER A 46 -8.96 9.90 17.53
CA SER A 46 -8.70 10.51 18.85
C SER A 46 -9.80 10.21 19.86
N THR A 47 -11.04 10.00 19.40
CA THR A 47 -12.16 9.63 20.28
C THR A 47 -12.11 8.17 20.70
N VAL A 48 -11.80 7.25 19.78
CA VAL A 48 -11.79 5.80 20.06
C VAL A 48 -10.53 5.38 20.82
N PHE A 49 -9.40 6.06 20.59
CA PHE A 49 -8.08 5.75 21.13
C PHE A 49 -7.40 6.99 21.74
N PRO A 50 -7.93 7.54 22.84
CA PRO A 50 -7.42 8.78 23.44
C PRO A 50 -5.98 8.65 23.97
N ASP A 51 -5.59 7.45 24.43
CA ASP A 51 -4.29 7.21 25.06
C ASP A 51 -3.20 6.76 24.06
N LYS A 52 -3.53 6.71 22.76
CA LYS A 52 -2.61 6.20 21.73
C LYS A 52 -2.02 7.34 20.91
N THR A 53 -0.77 7.14 20.47
CA THR A 53 -0.14 8.11 19.57
C THR A 53 -0.64 7.90 18.15
N ILE A 54 -1.47 8.82 17.66
CA ILE A 54 -2.00 8.80 16.29
C ILE A 54 -1.07 9.58 15.37
N LYS A 55 -0.54 8.91 14.34
CA LYS A 55 0.37 9.52 13.35
C LYS A 55 -0.25 9.42 11.96
N PHE A 56 -0.50 10.56 11.35
CA PHE A 56 -0.77 10.59 9.91
C PHE A 56 0.54 10.42 9.17
N LYS A 57 0.62 9.43 8.30
CA LYS A 57 1.84 9.21 7.54
C LYS A 57 1.92 10.22 6.41
N GLU A 58 2.76 11.23 6.62
CA GLU A 58 3.07 12.24 5.62
C GLU A 58 4.31 11.87 4.80
N LYS A 59 4.44 12.46 3.60
CA LYS A 59 5.60 12.31 2.73
C LYS A 59 5.95 10.83 2.50
N VAL A 60 4.93 10.04 2.13
CA VAL A 60 5.09 8.63 1.79
C VAL A 60 5.91 8.54 0.52
N SER A 61 7.18 8.17 0.67
CA SER A 61 8.08 7.94 -0.45
C SER A 61 8.39 6.44 -0.55
N PRO A 62 8.25 5.79 -1.72
CA PRO A 62 8.41 4.34 -1.86
C PRO A 62 9.73 3.80 -1.27
N GLU A 63 10.83 4.54 -1.36
CA GLU A 63 12.14 4.20 -0.80
C GLU A 63 12.12 3.99 0.73
N ASN A 64 11.13 4.56 1.42
CA ASN A 64 11.00 4.46 2.88
C ASN A 64 10.16 3.24 3.34
N TYR A 65 9.56 2.46 2.42
CA TYR A 65 8.67 1.36 2.79
C TYR A 65 8.96 0.08 2.00
N LYS A 66 9.47 -0.93 2.72
CA LYS A 66 9.79 -2.24 2.15
C LYS A 66 8.59 -2.91 1.49
N LEU A 67 7.39 -2.81 2.10
CA LEU A 67 6.19 -3.40 1.52
C LEU A 67 5.78 -2.71 0.21
N PHE A 68 5.95 -1.39 0.14
CA PHE A 68 5.67 -0.63 -1.09
C PHE A 68 6.65 -1.02 -2.19
N GLN A 69 7.95 -1.08 -1.89
CA GLN A 69 8.97 -1.54 -2.85
C GLN A 69 8.70 -2.96 -3.33
N ALA A 70 8.35 -3.87 -2.42
CA ALA A 70 8.02 -5.24 -2.78
C ALA A 70 6.79 -5.30 -3.70
N ALA A 71 5.73 -4.54 -3.38
CA ALA A 71 4.54 -4.46 -4.22
C ALA A 71 4.87 -3.88 -5.61
N ASP A 72 5.65 -2.81 -5.67
CA ASP A 72 6.04 -2.15 -6.91
C ASP A 72 6.88 -3.06 -7.83
N VAL A 73 7.86 -3.78 -7.26
CA VAL A 73 8.65 -4.77 -8.01
C VAL A 73 7.79 -5.90 -8.55
N VAL A 74 6.92 -6.48 -7.71
CA VAL A 74 6.02 -7.57 -8.12
C VAL A 74 5.10 -7.10 -9.25
N TYR A 75 4.50 -5.92 -9.10
CA TYR A 75 3.60 -5.36 -10.10
C TYR A 75 4.32 -5.03 -11.40
N THR A 76 5.51 -4.44 -11.32
CA THR A 76 6.36 -4.14 -12.48
C THR A 76 6.72 -5.41 -13.24
N PHE A 77 7.08 -6.49 -12.56
CA PHE A 77 7.42 -7.74 -13.24
C PHE A 77 6.19 -8.39 -13.88
N GLU A 78 5.02 -8.41 -13.23
CA GLU A 78 3.79 -8.90 -13.85
C GLU A 78 3.40 -8.04 -15.08
N LEU A 79 3.58 -6.72 -15.01
CA LEU A 79 3.35 -5.83 -16.15
C LEU A 79 4.30 -6.13 -17.31
N ILE A 80 5.60 -6.32 -17.04
CA ILE A 80 6.58 -6.66 -18.07
C ILE A 80 6.27 -8.02 -18.69
N ALA A 81 5.86 -9.01 -17.89
CA ALA A 81 5.45 -10.32 -18.40
C ALA A 81 4.30 -10.18 -19.41
N ARG A 82 3.28 -9.37 -19.10
CA ARG A 82 2.18 -9.05 -20.02
C ARG A 82 2.64 -8.29 -21.26
N LYS A 83 3.57 -7.33 -21.11
CA LYS A 83 4.15 -6.62 -22.26
C LYS A 83 4.91 -7.56 -23.19
N ILE A 84 5.62 -8.55 -22.66
CA ILE A 84 6.31 -9.57 -23.46
C ILE A 84 5.32 -10.38 -24.29
N GLU A 85 4.19 -10.79 -23.70
CA GLU A 85 3.12 -11.51 -24.43
C GLU A 85 2.57 -10.70 -25.60
N GLN A 86 2.55 -9.38 -25.48
CA GLN A 86 2.10 -8.45 -26.53
C GLN A 86 3.24 -7.93 -27.43
N ASN A 87 4.49 -8.36 -27.23
CA ASN A 87 5.69 -7.80 -27.89
C ASN A 87 5.86 -6.27 -27.70
N LYS A 88 5.41 -5.72 -26.57
CA LYS A 88 5.39 -4.28 -26.24
C LYS A 88 6.43 -3.85 -25.19
N MET A 89 7.56 -4.55 -25.07
CA MET A 89 8.63 -4.08 -24.19
C MET A 89 9.23 -2.77 -24.72
N SER A 90 9.44 -1.82 -23.81
CA SER A 90 10.13 -0.57 -24.11
C SER A 90 11.63 -0.80 -24.33
N ASN A 91 12.31 0.18 -24.92
CA ASN A 91 13.76 0.10 -25.13
C ASN A 91 14.54 0.06 -23.80
N SER A 92 14.07 0.77 -22.78
CA SER A 92 14.69 0.75 -21.45
C SER A 92 14.52 -0.61 -20.77
N GLU A 93 13.34 -1.22 -20.87
CA GLU A 93 13.08 -2.57 -20.35
C GLU A 93 13.96 -3.61 -21.06
N LYS A 94 14.06 -3.55 -22.40
CA LYS A 94 14.94 -4.44 -23.18
C LYS A 94 16.41 -4.27 -22.77
N ARG A 95 16.88 -3.03 -22.57
CA ARG A 95 18.25 -2.75 -22.14
C ARG A 95 18.54 -3.27 -20.74
N PHE A 96 17.58 -3.12 -19.82
CA PHE A 96 17.72 -3.58 -18.43
C PHE A 96 17.73 -5.10 -18.34
N PHE A 97 16.75 -5.78 -18.95
CA PHE A 97 16.60 -7.23 -18.84
C PHE A 97 17.39 -8.03 -19.88
N LYS A 98 18.00 -7.35 -20.87
CA LYS A 98 18.73 -7.91 -22.03
C LYS A 98 17.85 -8.68 -23.01
N SER A 99 17.04 -9.63 -22.52
CA SER A 99 16.14 -10.43 -23.35
C SER A 99 14.90 -10.89 -22.59
N ASN A 100 13.84 -11.25 -23.34
CA ASN A 100 12.62 -11.85 -22.79
C ASN A 100 12.91 -13.14 -22.01
N ARG A 101 13.91 -13.90 -22.46
CA ARG A 101 14.33 -15.17 -21.83
C ARG A 101 15.01 -14.90 -20.49
N ASP A 102 15.91 -13.93 -20.45
CA ASP A 102 16.64 -13.55 -19.23
C ASP A 102 15.70 -12.98 -18.18
N PHE A 103 14.75 -12.13 -18.59
CA PHE A 103 13.67 -11.66 -17.72
C PHE A 103 12.91 -12.85 -17.08
N LYS A 104 12.40 -13.78 -17.91
CA LYS A 104 11.58 -14.90 -17.44
C LYS A 104 12.37 -15.83 -16.49
N LYS A 105 13.61 -16.16 -16.84
CA LYS A 105 14.43 -17.14 -16.10
C LYS A 105 14.98 -16.58 -14.79
N ASN A 106 15.51 -15.35 -14.82
CA ASN A 106 16.31 -14.81 -13.71
C ASN A 106 15.48 -13.95 -12.76
N TYR A 107 14.42 -13.29 -13.24
CA TYR A 107 13.64 -12.33 -12.46
C TYR A 107 12.23 -12.87 -12.19
N PHE A 108 11.45 -13.12 -13.25
CA PHE A 108 10.04 -13.47 -13.11
C PHE A 108 9.81 -14.81 -12.40
N ARG A 109 10.70 -15.78 -12.60
CA ARG A 109 10.67 -17.07 -11.90
C ARG A 109 10.67 -16.92 -10.39
N VAL A 110 11.47 -15.99 -9.86
CA VAL A 110 11.60 -15.75 -8.41
C VAL A 110 10.29 -15.22 -7.85
N VAL A 111 9.68 -14.22 -8.51
CA VAL A 111 8.40 -13.66 -8.08
C VAL A 111 7.28 -14.69 -8.17
N LYS A 112 7.21 -15.46 -9.26
CA LYS A 112 6.21 -16.54 -9.39
C LYS A 112 6.31 -17.60 -8.30
N SER A 113 7.51 -17.94 -7.84
CA SER A 113 7.69 -18.93 -6.77
C SER A 113 7.19 -18.45 -5.40
N LYS A 114 6.97 -17.14 -5.23
CA LYS A 114 6.50 -16.53 -3.98
C LYS A 114 5.01 -16.21 -3.99
N LYS A 115 4.28 -16.63 -5.02
CA LYS A 115 2.81 -16.50 -5.07
C LYS A 115 2.23 -17.47 -4.05
N ILE A 116 1.54 -16.93 -3.05
CA ILE A 116 0.79 -17.67 -2.03
C ILE A 116 -0.59 -17.98 -2.58
#